data_AF-A0ABD1HTU1-F1
#
_entry.id   AF-A0ABD1HTU1-F1
#
_cell.length_a   1.000
_cell.length_b   1.000
_cell.length_c   1.000
_cell.angle_alpha   90.00
_cell.angle_beta   90.00
_cell.angle_gamma   90.00
#
_symmetry.space_group_name_H-M   'P 1'
#
loop_
_entity.id
_entity.type
_entity.pdbx_description
1 polymer ?
#
loop_
_entity_poly.entity_id
_entity_poly.type
_entity_poly.pdbx_seq_one_letter_code
_entity_poly.pdbx_strand_id
1 'polypeptide(L)'
;MKIMLCDERQHDMQRAVAFIKRLAAFALCFRPAESMAALFTVKHLLQKNAKCRNLLANDAGGGSVAGAIAKFQPRVLDPSLCDALASVPWELNLLMKLYHPSVSSIASTISIMNANTNQVIRVHASPQQAYTKLLKENESFATSTLKRFNNKREGPVQGSDLNSSDEINESVVRKKLSEHFLLLLDIKEYERLRSEMERTTKSLNLYEKYRKQKKRKTRSD
;
A
#
# COMPACT_ATOMS: atom_id res chain seq x y z
N MET A 1 22.03 -9.26 25.03
CA MET A 1 21.09 -9.00 23.92
C MET A 1 19.62 -9.39 24.17
N LYS A 2 19.27 -10.13 25.25
CA LYS A 2 17.90 -10.65 25.45
C LYS A 2 16.95 -9.71 26.24
N ILE A 3 17.50 -8.74 26.95
CA ILE A 3 16.76 -7.89 27.90
C ILE A 3 16.24 -6.60 27.22
N MET A 4 16.90 -6.11 26.18
CA MET A 4 16.49 -4.89 25.43
C MET A 4 15.34 -5.09 24.43
N LEU A 5 15.00 -6.34 24.09
CA LEU A 5 14.03 -6.67 23.02
C LEU A 5 12.66 -7.15 23.57
N CYS A 6 12.49 -7.21 24.89
CA CYS A 6 11.37 -7.90 25.53
C CYS A 6 10.71 -7.11 26.68
N ASP A 7 11.05 -5.84 26.88
CA ASP A 7 10.44 -5.01 27.92
C ASP A 7 9.29 -4.18 27.32
N GLU A 8 8.18 -4.01 28.05
CA GLU A 8 6.90 -3.54 27.50
C GLU A 8 6.81 -2.01 27.29
N ARG A 9 7.92 -1.29 27.48
CA ARG A 9 7.96 0.18 27.42
C ARG A 9 7.93 0.66 25.96
N GLN A 10 7.30 1.83 25.72
CA GLN A 10 7.14 2.41 24.38
C GLN A 10 8.48 2.64 23.65
N HIS A 11 9.55 2.98 24.38
CA HIS A 11 10.90 3.14 23.82
C HIS A 11 11.49 1.82 23.31
N ASP A 12 11.13 0.68 23.91
CA ASP A 12 11.59 -0.64 23.49
C ASP A 12 10.86 -1.12 22.24
N MET A 13 9.63 -0.65 22.00
CA MET A 13 8.93 -0.85 20.74
C MET A 13 9.67 -0.19 19.58
N GLN A 14 10.05 1.08 19.67
CA GLN A 14 10.80 1.76 18.60
C GLN A 14 12.14 1.06 18.32
N ARG A 15 12.82 0.60 19.38
CA ARG A 15 14.06 -0.20 19.26
C ARG A 15 13.83 -1.53 18.55
N ALA A 16 12.80 -2.27 18.92
CA ALA A 16 12.45 -3.54 18.29
C ALA A 16 12.09 -3.34 16.80
N VAL A 17 11.33 -2.30 16.48
CA VAL A 17 10.92 -1.99 15.11
C VAL A 17 12.12 -1.56 14.27
N ALA A 18 12.98 -0.69 14.78
CA ALA A 18 14.22 -0.30 14.11
C ALA A 18 15.13 -1.50 13.86
N PHE A 19 15.23 -2.43 14.81
CA PHE A 19 15.95 -3.68 14.64
C PHE A 19 15.32 -4.55 13.55
N ILE A 20 14.01 -4.78 13.59
CA ILE A 20 13.26 -5.55 12.59
C ILE A 20 13.47 -4.96 11.19
N LYS A 21 13.36 -3.62 11.05
CA LYS A 21 13.50 -2.94 9.76
C LYS A 21 14.92 -3.05 9.21
N ARG A 22 15.94 -2.87 10.06
CA ARG A 22 17.35 -3.09 9.66
C ARG A 22 17.62 -4.56 9.32
N LEU A 23 17.01 -5.50 10.05
CA LEU A 23 17.15 -6.94 9.80
C LEU A 23 16.44 -7.37 8.51
N ALA A 24 15.31 -6.75 8.17
CA ALA A 24 14.63 -6.96 6.90
C ALA A 24 15.45 -6.43 5.70
N ALA A 25 16.08 -5.24 5.86
CA ALA A 25 17.03 -4.72 4.88
C ALA A 25 18.27 -5.61 4.75
N PHE A 26 18.79 -6.12 5.87
CA PHE A 26 19.85 -7.11 5.89
C PHE A 26 19.43 -8.39 5.14
N ALA A 27 18.22 -8.91 5.35
CA ALA A 27 17.77 -10.11 4.65
C ALA A 27 17.75 -9.98 3.10
N LEU A 28 17.66 -8.75 2.57
CA LEU A 28 17.68 -8.49 1.11
C LEU A 28 19.09 -8.53 0.51
N CYS A 29 20.13 -8.18 1.26
CA CYS A 29 21.50 -8.05 0.75
C CYS A 29 22.35 -9.33 0.87
N PHE A 30 21.83 -10.38 1.52
CA PHE A 30 22.60 -11.56 1.94
C PHE A 30 22.11 -12.85 1.28
N ARG A 31 22.89 -13.93 1.40
CA ARG A 31 22.60 -15.20 0.73
C ARG A 31 21.33 -15.87 1.31
N PRO A 32 20.70 -16.80 0.57
CA PRO A 32 19.43 -17.41 1.01
C PRO A 32 19.46 -18.05 2.40
N ALA A 33 20.57 -18.66 2.81
CA ALA A 33 20.70 -19.27 4.15
C ALA A 33 20.69 -18.22 5.28
N GLU A 34 21.39 -17.10 5.10
CA GLU A 34 21.47 -16.00 6.06
C GLU A 34 20.16 -15.20 6.09
N SER A 35 19.59 -14.96 4.91
CA SER A 35 18.28 -14.34 4.73
C SER A 35 17.19 -15.15 5.44
N MET A 36 17.25 -16.48 5.38
CA MET A 36 16.33 -17.37 6.08
C MET A 36 16.39 -17.19 7.60
N ALA A 37 17.60 -17.17 8.18
CA ALA A 37 17.80 -16.98 9.62
C ALA A 37 17.33 -15.58 10.07
N ALA A 38 17.62 -14.55 9.26
CA ALA A 38 17.14 -13.19 9.51
C ALA A 38 15.60 -13.13 9.49
N LEU A 39 14.95 -13.73 8.50
CA LEU A 39 13.49 -13.75 8.38
C LEU A 39 12.81 -14.55 9.50
N PHE A 40 13.37 -15.68 9.93
CA PHE A 40 12.87 -16.39 11.11
C PHE A 40 12.94 -15.53 12.37
N THR A 41 14.03 -14.79 12.54
CA THR A 41 14.18 -13.88 13.67
C THR A 41 13.18 -12.73 13.60
N VAL A 42 12.97 -12.13 12.42
CA VAL A 42 11.92 -11.12 12.20
C VAL A 42 10.54 -11.67 12.55
N LYS A 43 10.19 -12.87 12.05
CA LYS A 43 8.92 -13.54 12.37
C LYS A 43 8.74 -13.73 13.87
N HIS A 44 9.76 -14.24 14.56
CA HIS A 44 9.73 -14.48 16.00
C HIS A 44 9.57 -13.18 16.79
N LEU A 45 10.25 -12.10 16.39
CA LEU A 45 10.14 -10.80 17.04
C LEU A 45 8.76 -10.17 16.85
N LEU A 46 8.15 -10.33 15.67
CA LEU A 46 6.78 -9.90 15.40
C LEU A 46 5.74 -10.74 16.16
N GLN A 47 6.04 -12.02 16.44
CA GLN A 47 5.17 -12.89 17.23
C GLN A 47 5.17 -12.50 18.71
N LYS A 48 6.35 -12.15 19.24
CA LYS A 48 6.48 -11.70 20.62
C LYS A 48 5.95 -10.29 20.84
N ASN A 49 6.19 -9.39 19.90
CA ASN A 49 5.83 -7.98 20.04
C ASN A 49 4.60 -7.67 19.18
N ALA A 50 3.41 -7.92 19.74
CA ALA A 50 2.13 -7.68 19.06
C ALA A 50 1.99 -6.27 18.48
N LYS A 51 2.54 -5.25 19.17
CA LYS A 51 2.53 -3.84 18.76
C LYS A 51 3.40 -3.57 17.52
N CYS A 52 4.48 -4.34 17.33
CA CYS A 52 5.36 -4.21 16.16
C CYS A 52 4.68 -4.69 14.87
N ARG A 53 3.57 -5.45 14.95
CA ARG A 53 2.82 -5.90 13.77
C ARG A 53 2.11 -4.76 13.05
N ASN A 54 1.90 -3.63 13.71
CA ASN A 54 1.38 -2.41 13.06
C ASN A 54 2.31 -1.92 11.94
N LEU A 55 3.61 -2.29 11.97
CA LEU A 55 4.55 -2.09 10.87
C LEU A 55 4.11 -2.76 9.55
N LEU A 56 3.43 -3.91 9.66
CA LEU A 56 2.89 -4.67 8.52
C LEU A 56 1.51 -4.16 8.09
N ALA A 57 0.81 -3.45 8.97
CA ALA A 57 -0.38 -2.71 8.63
C ALA A 57 0.08 -1.45 7.89
N ASN A 58 0.09 -1.52 6.57
CA ASN A 58 0.06 -0.30 5.78
C ASN A 58 -1.29 0.38 6.05
N ASP A 59 -1.37 1.11 7.17
CA ASP A 59 -2.47 2.02 7.42
C ASP A 59 -2.45 3.01 6.26
N ALA A 60 -3.59 3.21 5.61
CA ALA A 60 -3.69 4.05 4.41
C ALA A 60 -3.26 5.51 4.67
N GLY A 61 -2.98 5.87 5.93
CA GLY A 61 -2.34 7.10 6.37
C GLY A 61 -0.91 6.91 6.89
N GLY A 62 -0.05 6.19 6.17
CA GLY A 62 1.41 6.17 6.40
C GLY A 62 2.13 7.52 6.19
N GLY A 63 1.41 8.63 6.38
CA GLY A 63 1.93 9.98 6.52
C GLY A 63 1.43 10.50 7.86
N SER A 64 2.30 11.24 8.56
CA SER A 64 1.92 11.99 9.76
C SER A 64 0.52 12.61 9.58
N VAL A 65 -0.28 12.63 10.64
CA VAL A 65 -1.56 13.36 10.72
C VAL A 65 -1.40 14.86 10.31
N ALA A 66 -0.16 15.34 10.18
CA ALA A 66 0.22 16.68 9.71
C ALA A 66 0.97 16.74 8.36
N GLY A 67 0.78 15.80 7.42
CA GLY A 67 1.28 15.92 6.03
C GLY A 67 2.81 15.79 5.84
N ALA A 68 3.56 15.50 6.91
CA ALA A 68 4.98 15.18 6.80
C ALA A 68 5.17 13.69 6.48
N ILE A 69 5.85 13.41 5.35
CA ILE A 69 6.32 12.06 5.01
C ILE A 69 7.32 11.66 6.08
N ALA A 70 6.96 10.70 6.92
CA ALA A 70 7.88 10.19 7.92
C ALA A 70 9.03 9.44 7.23
N LYS A 71 10.27 9.86 7.49
CA LYS A 71 11.46 9.34 6.83
C LYS A 71 12.18 8.39 7.77
N PHE A 72 12.23 7.11 7.40
CA PHE A 72 13.08 6.15 8.09
C PHE A 72 14.57 6.50 7.90
N GLN A 73 15.31 6.60 9.00
CA GLN A 73 16.73 6.94 8.99
C GLN A 73 17.61 5.74 9.41
N PRO A 74 18.05 4.89 8.47
CA PRO A 74 18.74 3.65 8.80
C PRO A 74 20.11 3.84 9.47
N ARG A 75 20.76 4.98 9.25
CA ARG A 75 22.13 5.28 9.71
C ARG A 75 22.22 5.85 11.13
N VAL A 76 21.09 6.11 11.79
CA VAL A 76 21.09 6.67 13.15
C VAL A 76 21.54 5.60 14.15
N LEU A 77 22.46 5.94 15.05
CA LEU A 77 22.96 4.97 16.02
C LEU A 77 21.91 4.64 17.09
N ASP A 78 21.15 5.64 17.55
CA ASP A 78 20.06 5.42 18.49
C ASP A 78 18.81 4.86 17.77
N PRO A 79 18.37 3.64 18.08
CA PRO A 79 17.19 3.05 17.46
C PRO A 79 15.90 3.81 17.82
N SER A 80 15.88 4.59 18.91
CA SER A 80 14.70 5.35 19.33
C SER A 80 14.36 6.52 18.39
N LEU A 81 15.37 7.05 17.69
CA LEU A 81 15.27 8.17 16.76
C LEU A 81 15.14 7.73 15.28
N CYS A 82 15.09 6.43 15.04
CA CYS A 82 15.13 5.85 13.70
C CYS A 82 13.78 5.97 12.94
N ASP A 83 12.71 6.42 13.62
CA ASP A 83 11.33 6.56 13.13
C ASP A 83 10.85 5.39 12.27
N ALA A 84 11.23 4.18 12.70
CA ALA A 84 11.01 2.96 11.92
C ALA A 84 9.54 2.54 11.86
N LEU A 85 8.72 2.94 12.85
CA LEU A 85 7.29 2.66 12.85
C LEU A 85 6.52 3.34 11.72
N ALA A 86 7.08 4.40 11.14
CA ALA A 86 6.41 5.17 10.13
C ALA A 86 6.70 4.70 8.69
N SER A 87 7.50 3.64 8.53
CA SER A 87 7.88 3.09 7.22
C SER A 87 7.54 1.61 7.11
N VAL A 88 6.74 1.25 6.11
CA VAL A 88 6.39 -0.15 5.80
C VAL A 88 7.65 -0.93 5.36
N PRO A 89 7.79 -2.21 5.73
CA PRO A 89 8.91 -3.07 5.35
C PRO A 89 8.73 -3.62 3.92
N TRP A 90 8.91 -2.74 2.93
CA TRP A 90 8.86 -3.08 1.50
C TRP A 90 9.84 -4.19 1.09
N GLU A 91 10.89 -4.40 1.87
CA GLU A 91 11.89 -5.44 1.68
C GLU A 91 11.25 -6.84 1.69
N LEU A 92 10.20 -7.05 2.49
CA LEU A 92 9.45 -8.31 2.51
C LEU A 92 8.75 -8.60 1.19
N ASN A 93 8.18 -7.59 0.54
CA ASN A 93 7.51 -7.74 -0.75
C ASN A 93 8.51 -8.12 -1.87
N LEU A 94 9.73 -7.59 -1.79
CA LEU A 94 10.82 -8.01 -2.67
C LEU A 94 11.25 -9.46 -2.39
N LEU A 95 11.38 -9.83 -1.12
CA LEU A 95 11.76 -11.19 -0.71
C LEU A 95 10.72 -12.25 -1.09
N MET A 96 9.43 -11.88 -1.16
CA MET A 96 8.38 -12.76 -1.70
C MET A 96 8.62 -13.15 -3.16
N LYS A 97 9.27 -12.29 -3.95
CA LYS A 97 9.56 -12.54 -5.37
C LYS A 97 10.94 -13.17 -5.60
N LEU A 98 11.71 -13.44 -4.54
CA LEU A 98 13.04 -14.02 -4.64
C LEU A 98 12.96 -15.47 -5.14
N TYR A 99 13.94 -15.89 -5.95
CA TYR A 99 14.01 -17.22 -6.57
C TYR A 99 13.94 -18.40 -5.57
N HIS A 100 14.38 -18.20 -4.32
CA HIS A 100 14.41 -19.27 -3.33
C HIS A 100 13.04 -19.52 -2.69
N PRO A 101 12.40 -20.70 -2.89
CA PRO A 101 11.02 -20.94 -2.49
C PRO A 101 10.80 -20.86 -0.97
N SER A 102 11.78 -21.29 -0.16
CA SER A 102 11.64 -21.25 1.30
C SER A 102 11.66 -19.83 1.87
N VAL A 103 12.44 -18.93 1.24
CA VAL A 103 12.54 -17.51 1.64
C VAL A 103 11.25 -16.79 1.27
N SER A 104 10.76 -17.03 0.04
CA SER A 104 9.48 -16.52 -0.43
C SER A 104 8.30 -16.98 0.44
N SER A 105 8.27 -18.27 0.82
CA SER A 105 7.23 -18.82 1.71
C SER A 105 7.22 -18.16 3.09
N ILE A 106 8.40 -17.93 3.70
CA ILE A 106 8.47 -17.26 4.99
C ILE A 106 8.09 -15.78 4.89
N ALA A 107 8.58 -15.06 3.88
CA ALA A 107 8.22 -13.67 3.65
C ALA A 107 6.70 -13.52 3.47
N SER A 108 6.07 -14.45 2.73
CA SER A 108 4.61 -14.51 2.57
C SER A 108 3.90 -14.78 3.89
N THR A 109 4.44 -15.70 4.71
CA THR A 109 3.90 -15.99 6.05
C THR A 109 3.95 -14.77 6.96
N ILE A 110 5.05 -14.00 6.92
CA ILE A 110 5.21 -12.77 7.72
C ILE A 110 4.21 -11.70 7.24
N SER A 111 4.02 -11.55 5.93
CA SER A 111 3.08 -10.58 5.34
C SER A 111 1.62 -10.82 5.79
N ILE A 112 1.19 -12.09 5.86
CA ILE A 112 -0.17 -12.47 6.25
C ILE A 112 -0.44 -12.32 7.76
N MET A 113 0.62 -12.31 8.58
CA MET A 113 0.54 -12.37 10.05
C MET A 113 -0.24 -11.20 10.71
N ASN A 114 -0.46 -10.11 10.00
CA ASN A 114 -1.16 -8.91 10.49
C ASN A 114 -2.71 -9.06 10.56
N ALA A 115 -3.29 -10.11 9.97
CA ALA A 115 -4.75 -10.23 9.80
C ALA A 115 -5.57 -10.36 11.11
N ASN A 116 -4.93 -10.63 12.26
CA ASN A 116 -5.63 -11.10 13.45
C ASN A 116 -5.84 -10.04 14.56
N THR A 117 -5.39 -8.79 14.40
CA THR A 117 -5.42 -7.82 15.51
C THR A 117 -5.99 -6.45 15.16
N ASN A 118 -5.91 -6.02 13.90
CA ASN A 118 -6.58 -4.80 13.46
C ASN A 118 -7.85 -5.19 12.71
N GLN A 119 -8.95 -5.37 13.44
CA GLN A 119 -10.30 -5.43 12.87
C GLN A 119 -10.78 -4.05 12.38
N VAL A 120 -9.88 -3.22 11.83
CA VAL A 120 -10.33 -2.31 10.78
C VAL A 120 -10.57 -3.24 9.62
N ILE A 121 -11.82 -3.70 9.51
CA ILE A 121 -12.32 -4.42 8.36
C ILE A 121 -11.87 -3.60 7.16
N ARG A 122 -10.79 -4.03 6.48
CA ARG A 122 -10.52 -3.57 5.12
C ARG A 122 -11.62 -4.20 4.31
N VAL A 123 -12.75 -3.50 4.27
CA VAL A 123 -13.83 -3.80 3.37
C VAL A 123 -13.20 -3.61 2.01
N HIS A 124 -12.74 -4.71 1.40
CA HIS A 124 -12.39 -4.80 0.00
C HIS A 124 -13.68 -4.66 -0.86
N ALA A 125 -14.61 -3.81 -0.43
CA ALA A 125 -15.78 -3.48 -1.20
C ALA A 125 -15.27 -2.78 -2.44
N SER A 126 -15.59 -3.38 -3.59
CA SER A 126 -15.62 -2.62 -4.83
C SER A 126 -16.37 -1.30 -4.57
N PRO A 127 -15.93 -0.17 -5.14
CA PRO A 127 -16.64 1.10 -5.03
C PRO A 127 -18.15 0.98 -5.27
N GLN A 128 -18.56 0.05 -6.14
CA GLN A 128 -19.97 -0.27 -6.41
C GLN A 128 -20.71 -0.93 -5.23
N GLN A 129 -20.02 -1.79 -4.47
CA GLN A 129 -20.55 -2.41 -3.25
C GLN A 129 -20.66 -1.41 -2.09
N ALA A 130 -19.77 -0.42 -2.04
CA ALA A 130 -19.89 0.68 -1.07
C ALA A 130 -21.08 1.59 -1.41
N TYR A 131 -21.23 1.94 -2.70
CA TYR A 131 -22.34 2.76 -3.19
C TYR A 131 -23.71 2.12 -2.92
N THR A 132 -23.85 0.82 -3.20
CA THR A 132 -25.10 0.09 -2.94
C THR A 132 -25.45 -0.02 -1.46
N LYS A 133 -24.45 -0.02 -0.55
CA LYS A 133 -24.69 0.05 0.90
C LYS A 133 -25.18 1.43 1.33
N LEU A 134 -24.59 2.51 0.81
CA LEU A 134 -25.03 3.88 1.08
C LEU A 134 -26.46 4.14 0.57
N LEU A 135 -26.82 3.61 -0.61
CA LEU A 135 -28.19 3.68 -1.10
C LEU A 135 -29.19 3.01 -0.13
N LYS A 136 -28.85 1.81 0.37
CA LYS A 136 -29.69 1.10 1.36
C LYS A 136 -29.77 1.82 2.71
N GLU A 137 -28.71 2.51 3.13
CA GLU A 137 -28.70 3.29 4.35
C GLU A 137 -29.62 4.52 4.23
N ASN A 138 -29.61 5.22 3.08
CA ASN A 138 -30.54 6.32 2.80
C ASN A 138 -32.02 5.87 2.73
N GLU A 139 -32.30 4.64 2.30
CA GLU A 139 -33.66 4.08 2.30
C GLU A 139 -34.18 3.81 3.73
N SER A 140 -33.28 3.56 4.70
CA SER A 140 -33.66 3.24 6.08
C SER A 140 -34.02 4.45 6.96
N PHE A 141 -33.73 5.68 6.51
CA PHE A 141 -34.13 6.91 7.22
C PHE A 141 -35.57 7.37 6.94
N ALA A 142 -36.29 6.69 6.04
CA ALA A 142 -37.67 7.04 5.70
C ALA A 142 -38.70 6.12 6.40
N THR A 143 -38.59 5.90 7.71
CA THR A 143 -39.71 5.62 8.63
C THR A 143 -39.18 5.29 10.03
N SER A 144 -39.27 6.25 10.95
CA SER A 144 -39.84 6.01 12.29
C SER A 144 -39.71 7.27 13.14
N THR A 145 -40.77 7.49 13.89
CA THR A 145 -41.11 8.69 14.62
C THR A 145 -40.16 8.99 15.77
N LEU A 146 -39.90 10.29 15.95
CA LEU A 146 -39.28 10.88 17.13
C LEU A 146 -39.97 10.39 18.42
N LYS A 147 -39.27 9.57 19.22
CA LYS A 147 -39.48 9.46 20.66
C LYS A 147 -38.14 9.64 21.37
N ARG A 148 -37.83 10.88 21.76
CA ARG A 148 -36.69 11.19 22.61
C ARG A 148 -37.19 11.26 24.05
N PHE A 149 -36.82 10.26 24.84
CA PHE A 149 -37.00 10.25 26.29
C PHE A 149 -36.13 11.34 26.93
N ASN A 150 -36.72 12.09 27.86
CA ASN A 150 -36.02 12.99 28.75
C ASN A 150 -35.11 12.18 29.68
N ASN A 151 -33.87 12.62 29.88
CA ASN A 151 -33.17 12.59 31.15
C ASN A 151 -32.04 13.64 31.19
N LYS A 152 -31.79 14.12 32.40
CA LYS A 152 -31.23 15.41 32.82
C LYS A 152 -29.79 15.20 33.35
N ARG A 153 -28.94 16.25 33.27
CA ARG A 153 -27.71 16.55 34.08
C ARG A 153 -26.41 15.82 33.65
N GLU A 154 -25.19 16.39 33.54
CA GLU A 154 -24.51 17.69 33.73
C GLU A 154 -23.27 17.73 32.78
N GLY A 155 -22.82 18.85 32.21
CA GLY A 155 -21.92 19.86 32.79
C GLY A 155 -21.03 20.45 31.65
N PRO A 156 -20.44 21.67 31.78
CA PRO A 156 -19.95 22.45 30.64
C PRO A 156 -18.42 22.44 30.50
N VAL A 157 -17.89 22.19 29.28
CA VAL A 157 -16.54 22.61 28.88
C VAL A 157 -16.56 23.06 27.42
N GLN A 158 -16.16 24.31 27.22
CA GLN A 158 -16.02 25.00 25.94
C GLN A 158 -15.09 24.24 24.98
N GLY A 159 -15.67 23.75 23.87
CA GLY A 159 -14.95 23.39 22.66
C GLY A 159 -15.13 24.50 21.64
N SER A 160 -14.02 25.12 21.26
CA SER A 160 -13.89 26.18 20.27
C SER A 160 -14.52 25.82 18.92
N ASP A 161 -15.42 26.69 18.46
CA ASP A 161 -15.93 26.72 17.09
C ASP A 161 -14.78 26.85 16.09
N LEU A 162 -14.61 25.83 15.25
CA LEU A 162 -13.94 25.92 13.95
C LEU A 162 -14.92 25.45 12.89
N ASN A 163 -15.92 26.28 12.64
CA ASN A 163 -16.68 26.26 11.39
C ASN A 163 -15.77 26.80 10.27
N SER A 164 -15.03 25.92 9.62
CA SER A 164 -14.55 26.15 8.25
C SER A 164 -15.33 25.23 7.32
N SER A 165 -16.59 25.57 7.07
CA SER A 165 -17.33 25.04 5.93
C SER A 165 -16.73 25.65 4.67
N ASP A 166 -15.59 25.12 4.22
CA ASP A 166 -15.22 25.25 2.82
C ASP A 166 -16.24 24.44 2.03
N GLU A 167 -17.27 25.11 1.51
CA GLU A 167 -18.18 24.55 0.52
C GLU A 167 -17.35 24.11 -0.69
N ILE A 168 -16.97 22.84 -0.72
CA ILE A 168 -16.29 22.22 -1.86
C ILE A 168 -17.23 22.37 -3.05
N ASN A 169 -16.89 23.29 -3.95
CA ASN A 169 -17.71 23.60 -5.12
C ASN A 169 -17.79 22.37 -6.03
N GLU A 170 -18.89 21.61 -5.90
CA GLU A 170 -19.13 20.33 -6.59
C GLU A 170 -18.99 20.47 -8.11
N SER A 171 -19.34 21.64 -8.66
CA SER A 171 -19.25 21.92 -10.09
C SER A 171 -17.79 21.93 -10.60
N VAL A 172 -16.85 22.42 -9.78
CA VAL A 172 -15.42 22.46 -10.12
C VAL A 172 -14.82 21.06 -10.06
N VAL A 173 -15.20 20.27 -9.06
CA VAL A 173 -14.76 18.88 -8.92
C VAL A 173 -15.25 18.05 -10.10
N ARG A 174 -16.52 18.21 -10.48
CA ARG A 174 -17.13 17.48 -11.61
C ARG A 174 -16.42 17.80 -12.93
N LYS A 175 -16.08 19.07 -13.18
CA LYS A 175 -15.30 19.46 -14.37
C LYS A 175 -13.92 18.82 -14.39
N LYS A 176 -13.15 18.94 -13.30
CA LYS A 176 -11.81 18.34 -13.19
C LYS A 176 -11.82 16.83 -13.39
N LEU A 177 -12.81 16.14 -12.82
CA LEU A 177 -12.98 14.70 -13.02
C LEU A 177 -13.29 14.37 -14.48
N SER A 178 -14.19 15.11 -15.12
CA SER A 178 -14.52 14.88 -16.53
C SER A 178 -13.32 15.07 -17.46
N GLU A 179 -12.51 16.11 -17.22
CA GLU A 179 -11.28 16.36 -17.97
C GLU A 179 -10.27 15.23 -17.76
N HIS A 180 -10.08 14.79 -16.51
CA HIS A 180 -9.17 13.69 -16.19
C HIS A 180 -9.61 12.36 -16.85
N PHE A 181 -10.90 12.04 -16.84
CA PHE A 181 -11.40 10.83 -17.49
C PHE A 181 -11.29 10.89 -19.01
N LEU A 182 -11.48 12.06 -19.61
CA LEU A 182 -11.27 12.26 -21.05
C LEU A 182 -9.80 12.02 -21.42
N LEU A 183 -8.86 12.60 -20.67
CA LEU A 183 -7.42 12.38 -20.90
C LEU A 183 -7.02 10.90 -20.79
N LEU A 184 -7.59 10.15 -19.84
CA LEU A 184 -7.31 8.72 -19.73
C LEU A 184 -7.83 7.91 -20.92
N LEU A 185 -8.98 8.30 -21.48
CA LEU A 185 -9.51 7.68 -22.69
C LEU A 185 -8.60 7.99 -23.89
N ASP A 186 -8.18 9.24 -24.04
CA ASP A 186 -7.28 9.66 -25.12
C ASP A 186 -5.93 8.90 -25.06
N ILE A 187 -5.35 8.74 -23.87
CA ILE A 187 -4.11 7.97 -23.68
C ILE A 187 -4.31 6.52 -24.12
N LYS A 188 -5.43 5.89 -23.74
CA LYS A 188 -5.73 4.51 -24.11
C LYS A 188 -5.93 4.36 -25.63
N GLU A 189 -6.56 5.34 -26.27
CA GLU A 189 -6.70 5.37 -27.73
C GLU A 189 -5.35 5.54 -28.42
N TYR A 190 -4.47 6.40 -27.90
CA TYR A 190 -3.12 6.59 -28.40
C TYR A 190 -2.29 5.29 -28.29
N GLU A 191 -2.37 4.59 -27.16
CA GLU A 191 -1.71 3.29 -26.98
C GLU A 191 -2.21 2.25 -27.98
N ARG A 192 -3.53 2.20 -28.22
CA ARG A 192 -4.13 1.32 -29.22
C ARG A 192 -3.59 1.64 -30.62
N LEU A 193 -3.60 2.91 -31.01
CA LEU A 193 -3.13 3.35 -32.33
C LEU A 193 -1.65 3.02 -32.53
N ARG A 194 -0.82 3.23 -31.50
CA ARG A 194 0.60 2.86 -31.52
C ARG A 194 0.78 1.35 -31.73
N SER A 195 -0.02 0.52 -31.07
CA SER A 195 0.05 -0.93 -31.23
C SER A 195 -0.32 -1.40 -32.65
N GLU A 196 -1.29 -0.73 -33.30
CA GLU A 196 -1.66 -1.01 -34.68
C GLU A 196 -0.57 -0.59 -35.66
N MET A 197 0.03 0.59 -35.46
CA MET A 197 1.17 1.06 -36.24
C MET A 197 2.37 0.11 -36.13
N GLU A 198 2.65 -0.44 -34.95
CA GLU A 198 3.71 -1.43 -34.80
C GLU A 198 3.43 -2.72 -35.58
N ARG A 199 2.17 -3.17 -35.63
CA ARG A 199 1.77 -4.36 -36.42
C ARG A 199 1.95 -4.12 -37.92
N THR A 200 1.52 -2.98 -38.43
CA THR A 200 1.68 -2.62 -39.86
C THR A 200 3.14 -2.44 -40.23
N THR A 201 3.94 -1.83 -39.35
CA THR A 201 5.39 -1.69 -39.56
C THR A 201 6.08 -3.05 -39.61
N LYS A 202 5.70 -3.99 -38.75
CA LYS A 202 6.22 -5.37 -38.76
C LYS A 202 5.85 -6.10 -40.05
N SER A 203 4.61 -5.99 -40.53
CA SER A 203 4.18 -6.64 -41.76
C SER A 203 4.88 -6.06 -43.00
N LEU A 204 5.07 -4.74 -43.07
CA LEU A 204 5.85 -4.09 -44.12
C LEU A 204 7.32 -4.55 -44.12
N ASN A 205 7.96 -4.58 -42.96
CA ASN A 205 9.34 -5.05 -42.83
C ASN A 205 9.49 -6.52 -43.26
N LEU A 206 8.51 -7.38 -42.95
CA LEU A 206 8.50 -8.76 -43.39
C LEU A 206 8.37 -8.87 -44.92
N TYR A 207 7.49 -8.06 -45.52
CA TYR A 207 7.34 -7.98 -46.97
C TYR A 207 8.62 -7.49 -47.66
N GLU A 208 9.29 -6.47 -47.11
CA GLU A 208 10.57 -6.00 -47.65
C GLU A 208 11.65 -7.09 -47.61
N LYS A 209 11.75 -7.84 -46.51
CA LYS A 209 12.68 -8.96 -46.38
C LYS A 209 12.38 -10.04 -47.43
N TYR A 210 11.12 -10.42 -47.58
CA TYR A 210 10.68 -11.36 -48.62
C TYR A 210 11.04 -10.86 -50.03
N ARG A 211 10.76 -9.59 -50.33
CA ARG A 211 11.08 -8.96 -51.61
C ARG A 211 12.59 -8.97 -51.90
N LYS A 212 13.42 -8.69 -50.89
CA LYS A 212 14.89 -8.76 -51.00
C LYS A 212 15.37 -10.19 -51.26
N GLN A 213 14.79 -11.20 -50.62
CA GLN A 213 15.12 -12.61 -50.87
C GLN A 213 14.71 -13.05 -52.27
N LYS A 214 13.52 -12.68 -52.75
CA LYS A 214 13.06 -13.00 -54.11
C LYS A 214 14.00 -12.41 -55.18
N LYS A 215 14.44 -11.16 -55.02
CA LYS A 215 15.41 -10.51 -55.92
C LYS A 215 16.79 -11.19 -55.91
N ARG A 216 17.20 -11.79 -54.80
CA ARG A 216 18.46 -12.54 -54.72
C ARG A 216 18.39 -13.87 -55.46
N LYS A 217 17.27 -14.60 -55.33
CA LYS A 217 17.04 -15.87 -56.05
C LYS A 217 17.06 -15.68 -57.57
N THR A 218 16.43 -14.63 -58.08
CA THR A 218 16.41 -14.31 -59.53
C THR A 218 17.76 -13.80 -60.09
N ARG A 219 18.79 -13.59 -59.24
CA ARG A 219 20.13 -13.15 -59.67
C ARG A 219 21.18 -14.27 -59.58
N SER A 220 20.83 -15.43 -59.00
CA SER A 220 21.71 -16.58 -58.85
C SER A 220 21.43 -17.70 -59.87
N ASP A 221 20.41 -17.54 -60.70
CA ASP A 221 20.15 -18.30 -61.92
C ASP A 221 20.59 -17.46 -63.13
#